data_AF-A0AA88SS13-F1
#
_entry.id   AF-A0AA88SS13-F1
#
_cell.length_a   1.000
_cell.length_b   1.000
_cell.length_c   1.000
_cell.angle_alpha   90.00
_cell.angle_beta   90.00
_cell.angle_gamma   90.00
#
_symmetry.space_group_name_H-M   'P 1'
#
loop_
_entity.id
_entity.type
_entity.pdbx_description
1 polymer ?
#
loop_
_entity_poly.entity_id
_entity_poly.type
_entity_poly.pdbx_seq_one_letter_code
_entity_poly.pdbx_strand_id
1 'polypeptide(L)'
;MEDELRKESPNEELRICTPSHPLPLEIQQMKQEETTCRYCGVSYLILHEFQRLQERLREVERELERERGSVERERESREKLQRSQVQLEGITAANQLYKDRCQSTYHACLWPGGGNRSTRRKPPRHGENMQTPHTHKVEAGIEPPTLEVSKRKEEERRCLQLQQQCDEQSATLLSLSQDLREKEASWLSCQHRCESLQQQLLTWKRKEAETRQELEGATREGQKIRDEREALIHTQTEELQKMEETYRKRLEFSEEQGSKWRRDAARELEIERQRNEKLIQKYQTEYQHLQDKLPTLVQSATQELKEELSALEVQLQKREEEVKCVRKEASEREERLLREHQTEVEHLQLKVQEHQQEALEIQQAYRDILQLRQENSTLNEENCVLQETVRRECEERAELTAALSLAREQLLGVRQTAVNSSIPRSSASSSLPSLSAGHSRDAVTVGRNTASWHGNSRQLLPSLPRLATERPAPVIEARHRISTVTGRKDKRSC
;
A
#
# COMPACT_ATOMS: atom_id res chain seq x y z
N MET A 1 17.84 36.51 -4.15
CA MET A 1 16.66 36.83 -4.97
C MET A 1 16.81 36.02 -6.24
N GLU A 2 16.16 34.87 -6.36
CA GLU A 2 15.15 34.27 -5.45
C GLU A 2 15.74 33.11 -4.63
N ASP A 3 14.97 32.53 -3.70
CA ASP A 3 15.44 31.50 -2.77
C ASP A 3 15.36 30.08 -3.35
N GLU A 4 16.44 29.31 -3.23
CA GLU A 4 16.40 27.84 -3.37
C GLU A 4 15.71 27.23 -2.13
N LEU A 5 14.39 27.34 -2.07
CA LEU A 5 13.62 26.79 -0.96
C LEU A 5 13.65 25.25 -1.00
N ARG A 6 14.50 24.66 -0.15
CA ARG A 6 14.58 23.22 0.15
C ARG A 6 13.20 22.58 0.21
N LYS A 7 12.88 21.71 -0.74
CA LYS A 7 11.80 20.72 -0.59
C LYS A 7 12.31 19.52 0.20
N GLU A 8 12.66 19.74 1.47
CA GLU A 8 12.74 18.65 2.44
C GLU A 8 11.32 18.14 2.69
N SER A 9 11.07 16.88 2.37
CA SER A 9 9.76 16.24 2.48
C SER A 9 9.45 15.86 3.94
N PRO A 10 8.51 16.52 4.64
CA PRO A 10 8.27 16.29 6.06
C PRO A 10 7.26 15.14 6.23
N ASN A 11 7.62 13.92 5.84
CA ASN A 11 6.68 12.79 5.83
C ASN A 11 7.32 11.41 6.12
N GLU A 12 8.34 11.36 6.98
CA GLU A 12 9.08 10.13 7.36
C GLU A 12 8.79 9.69 8.83
N GLU A 13 8.09 10.48 9.65
CA GLU A 13 7.97 10.26 11.11
C GLU A 13 6.60 9.77 11.64
N LEU A 14 5.59 9.57 10.80
CA LEU A 14 4.31 8.95 11.22
C LEU A 14 3.97 7.71 10.40
N ARG A 15 4.63 6.60 10.72
CA ARG A 15 4.21 5.24 10.31
C ARG A 15 2.93 4.85 11.05
N ILE A 16 1.80 5.35 10.56
CA ILE A 16 0.47 4.96 11.01
C ILE A 16 0.26 3.49 10.61
N CYS A 17 0.40 2.58 11.59
CA CYS A 17 0.15 1.16 11.37
C CYS A 17 -1.32 0.94 10.99
N THR A 18 -1.58 0.64 9.71
CA THR A 18 -2.91 0.25 9.25
C THR A 18 -3.34 -1.04 9.95
N PRO A 19 -4.51 -1.09 10.63
CA PRO A 19 -5.02 -2.33 11.22
C PRO A 19 -5.17 -3.38 10.12
N SER A 20 -4.55 -4.56 10.30
CA SER A 20 -4.55 -5.62 9.29
C SER A 20 -5.91 -6.30 9.10
N HIS A 21 -6.86 -6.03 9.99
CA HIS A 21 -8.22 -6.57 9.98
C HIS A 21 -9.20 -5.41 10.26
N PRO A 22 -10.31 -5.27 9.52
CA PRO A 22 -11.34 -4.28 9.81
C PRO A 22 -12.09 -4.62 11.11
N LEU A 23 -12.66 -3.59 11.74
CA LEU A 23 -13.52 -3.77 12.92
C LEU A 23 -14.81 -4.55 12.55
N PRO A 24 -15.40 -5.34 13.46
CA PRO A 24 -16.71 -5.95 13.28
C PRO A 24 -17.81 -4.93 12.92
N LEU A 25 -18.77 -5.35 12.10
CA LEU A 25 -19.84 -4.51 11.57
C LEU A 25 -20.68 -3.86 12.68
N GLU A 26 -20.88 -4.59 13.77
CA GLU A 26 -21.62 -4.18 14.96
C GLU A 26 -20.95 -2.97 15.63
N ILE A 27 -19.62 -2.93 15.65
CA ILE A 27 -18.82 -1.83 16.22
C ILE A 27 -18.76 -0.65 15.25
N GLN A 28 -18.68 -0.91 13.93
CA GLN A 28 -18.73 0.14 12.90
C GLN A 28 -20.09 0.86 12.84
N GLN A 29 -21.18 0.21 13.29
CA GLN A 29 -22.54 0.74 13.26
C GLN A 29 -23.02 1.32 14.60
N MET A 30 -22.17 1.35 15.63
CA MET A 30 -22.49 2.01 16.91
C MET A 30 -22.76 3.50 16.72
N LYS A 31 -23.61 4.07 17.59
CA LYS A 31 -23.91 5.51 17.51
C LYS A 31 -22.71 6.35 17.92
N GLN A 32 -22.62 7.56 17.36
CA GLN A 32 -21.54 8.49 17.68
C GLN A 32 -21.53 8.88 19.17
N GLU A 33 -22.70 8.88 19.82
CA GLU A 33 -22.89 9.07 21.27
C GLU A 33 -22.28 7.95 22.12
N GLU A 34 -22.26 6.72 21.61
CA GLU A 34 -21.78 5.51 22.30
C GLU A 34 -20.27 5.29 22.07
N THR A 35 -19.76 5.69 20.90
CA THR A 35 -18.34 5.60 20.56
C THR A 35 -17.50 6.77 21.05
N THR A 36 -18.09 7.78 21.72
CA THR A 36 -17.38 9.01 22.13
C THR A 36 -17.15 9.09 23.63
N CYS A 37 -15.92 9.41 24.05
CA CYS A 37 -15.56 9.57 25.44
C CYS A 37 -16.27 10.78 26.07
N ARG A 38 -17.14 10.51 27.04
CA ARG A 38 -17.99 11.49 27.73
C ARG A 38 -17.24 12.57 28.54
N TYR A 39 -15.92 12.44 28.70
CA TYR A 39 -15.06 13.39 29.43
C TYR A 39 -14.17 14.27 28.52
N CYS A 40 -13.82 13.81 27.32
CA CYS A 40 -12.90 14.54 26.43
C CYS A 40 -13.40 14.71 24.98
N GLY A 41 -14.57 14.15 24.62
CA GLY A 41 -15.15 14.29 23.28
C GLY A 41 -14.43 13.52 22.17
N VAL A 42 -13.36 12.76 22.48
CA VAL A 42 -12.63 11.95 21.51
C VAL A 42 -13.33 10.60 21.32
N SER A 43 -13.48 10.15 20.06
CA SER A 43 -14.01 8.82 19.77
C SER A 43 -13.01 7.72 20.14
N TYR A 44 -13.50 6.66 20.78
CA TYR A 44 -12.74 5.42 20.98
C TYR A 44 -12.36 4.74 19.66
N LEU A 45 -13.03 5.09 18.55
CA LEU A 45 -12.75 4.60 17.19
C LEU A 45 -11.94 5.60 16.33
N ILE A 46 -11.28 6.59 16.95
CA ILE A 46 -10.60 7.70 16.23
C ILE A 46 -9.63 7.25 15.12
N LEU A 47 -8.92 6.12 15.29
CA LEU A 47 -8.05 5.56 14.25
C LEU A 47 -8.84 5.06 13.02
N HIS A 48 -9.98 4.41 13.25
CA HIS A 48 -10.84 3.91 12.17
C HIS A 48 -11.57 5.06 11.46
N GLU A 49 -12.02 6.07 12.20
CA GLU A 49 -12.56 7.30 11.63
C GLU A 49 -11.52 8.04 10.78
N PHE A 50 -10.28 8.16 11.27
CA PHE A 50 -9.19 8.77 10.52
C PHE A 50 -8.85 7.98 9.25
N GLN A 51 -8.81 6.63 9.32
CA GLN A 51 -8.64 5.78 8.14
C GLN A 51 -9.79 5.96 7.14
N ARG A 52 -11.04 5.94 7.59
CA ARG A 52 -12.24 6.16 6.76
C ARG A 52 -12.22 7.53 6.08
N LEU A 53 -11.73 8.56 6.77
CA LEU A 53 -11.54 9.90 6.19
C LEU A 53 -10.39 9.93 5.19
N GLN A 54 -9.25 9.26 5.44
CA GLN A 54 -8.18 9.12 4.44
C GLN A 54 -8.64 8.37 3.18
N GLU A 55 -9.43 7.30 3.32
CA GLU A 55 -9.94 6.54 2.19
C GLU A 55 -10.94 7.35 1.37
N ARG A 56 -11.82 8.13 2.02
CA ARG A 56 -12.69 9.10 1.35
C ARG A 56 -11.93 10.24 0.67
N LEU A 57 -10.84 10.74 1.26
CA LEU A 57 -9.97 11.73 0.61
C LEU A 57 -9.33 11.13 -0.64
N ARG A 58 -8.77 9.91 -0.58
CA ARG A 58 -8.21 9.21 -1.75
C ARG A 58 -9.24 8.89 -2.84
N GLU A 59 -10.52 8.72 -2.49
CA GLU A 59 -11.60 8.61 -3.48
C GLU A 59 -11.83 9.96 -4.17
N VAL A 60 -12.02 11.04 -3.41
CA VAL A 60 -12.24 12.40 -3.94
C VAL A 60 -11.04 12.91 -4.74
N GLU A 61 -9.81 12.61 -4.33
CA GLU A 61 -8.59 12.90 -5.11
C GLU A 61 -8.60 12.16 -6.46
N ARG A 62 -9.01 10.89 -6.48
CA ARG A 62 -9.20 10.13 -7.74
C ARG A 62 -10.37 10.64 -8.57
N GLU A 63 -11.43 11.19 -7.97
CA GLU A 63 -12.53 11.85 -8.70
C GLU A 63 -12.04 13.16 -9.33
N LEU A 64 -11.32 13.99 -8.59
CA LEU A 64 -10.78 15.26 -9.09
C LEU A 64 -9.79 15.06 -10.24
N GLU A 65 -8.90 14.06 -10.18
CA GLU A 65 -7.99 13.79 -11.30
C GLU A 65 -8.69 13.15 -12.52
N ARG A 66 -9.76 12.35 -12.29
CA ARG A 66 -10.65 11.87 -13.37
C ARG A 66 -11.34 13.03 -14.09
N GLU A 67 -11.95 13.94 -13.34
CA GLU A 67 -12.68 15.09 -13.88
C GLU A 67 -11.73 16.12 -14.52
N ARG A 68 -10.56 16.36 -13.92
CA ARG A 68 -9.50 17.15 -14.54
C ARG A 68 -9.11 16.57 -15.90
N GLY A 69 -8.89 15.26 -15.98
CA GLY A 69 -8.63 14.57 -17.25
C GLY A 69 -9.79 14.69 -18.25
N SER A 70 -11.05 14.75 -17.78
CA SER A 70 -12.22 14.99 -18.63
C SER A 70 -12.25 16.43 -19.17
N VAL A 71 -11.96 17.43 -18.33
CA VAL A 71 -11.86 18.84 -18.72
C VAL A 71 -10.69 19.06 -19.71
N GLU A 72 -9.55 18.42 -19.50
CA GLU A 72 -8.41 18.49 -20.43
C GLU A 72 -8.77 17.85 -21.81
N ARG A 73 -9.48 16.71 -21.83
CA ARG A 73 -10.01 16.10 -23.07
C ARG A 73 -11.07 16.97 -23.75
N GLU A 74 -11.98 17.57 -23.00
CA GLU A 74 -13.02 18.46 -23.54
C GLU A 74 -12.38 19.72 -24.14
N ARG A 75 -11.40 20.31 -23.46
CA ARG A 75 -10.62 21.44 -23.97
C ARG A 75 -9.91 21.08 -25.28
N GLU A 76 -9.19 19.97 -25.34
CA GLU A 76 -8.49 19.56 -26.57
C GLU A 76 -9.49 19.34 -27.72
N SER A 77 -10.67 18.80 -27.41
CA SER A 77 -11.77 18.63 -28.37
C SER A 77 -12.35 19.96 -28.85
N ARG A 78 -12.52 20.94 -27.96
CA ARG A 78 -12.94 22.31 -28.29
C ARG A 78 -11.89 23.03 -29.15
N GLU A 79 -10.60 22.88 -28.85
CA GLU A 79 -9.52 23.44 -29.68
C GLU A 79 -9.47 22.79 -31.07
N LYS A 80 -9.68 21.47 -31.18
CA LYS A 80 -9.82 20.76 -32.47
C LYS A 80 -11.05 21.26 -33.26
N LEU A 81 -12.18 21.47 -32.59
CA LEU A 81 -13.39 22.00 -33.19
C LEU A 81 -13.19 23.44 -33.70
N GLN A 82 -12.56 24.31 -32.91
CA GLN A 82 -12.23 25.69 -33.33
C GLN A 82 -11.29 25.71 -34.54
N ARG A 83 -10.24 24.88 -34.57
CA ARG A 83 -9.34 24.77 -35.74
C ARG A 83 -10.11 24.31 -36.99
N SER A 84 -11.02 23.35 -36.83
CA SER A 84 -11.87 22.86 -37.91
C SER A 84 -12.88 23.90 -38.38
N GLN A 85 -13.44 24.71 -37.47
CA GLN A 85 -14.34 25.80 -37.78
C GLN A 85 -13.63 26.91 -38.57
N VAL A 86 -12.44 27.35 -38.15
CA VAL A 86 -11.64 28.34 -38.88
C VAL A 86 -11.26 27.83 -40.27
N GLN A 87 -10.98 26.53 -40.43
CA GLN A 87 -10.78 25.90 -41.74
C GLN A 87 -12.05 25.93 -42.60
N LEU A 88 -13.23 25.61 -42.04
CA LEU A 88 -14.51 25.68 -42.74
C LEU A 88 -14.88 27.11 -43.14
N GLU A 89 -14.63 28.10 -42.28
CA GLU A 89 -14.82 29.52 -42.57
C GLU A 89 -13.89 29.98 -43.70
N GLY A 90 -12.61 29.60 -43.67
CA GLY A 90 -11.64 29.86 -44.73
C GLY A 90 -12.01 29.21 -46.08
N ILE A 91 -12.48 27.95 -46.06
CA ILE A 91 -12.99 27.24 -47.25
C ILE A 91 -14.26 27.92 -47.77
N THR A 92 -15.16 28.36 -46.88
CA THR A 92 -16.40 29.07 -47.25
C THR A 92 -16.09 30.43 -47.90
N ALA A 93 -15.14 31.18 -47.34
CA ALA A 93 -14.66 32.43 -47.94
C ALA A 93 -13.99 32.20 -49.30
N ALA A 94 -13.16 31.16 -49.45
CA ALA A 94 -12.54 30.80 -50.72
C ALA A 94 -13.58 30.39 -51.78
N ASN A 95 -14.60 29.62 -51.39
CA ASN A 95 -15.72 29.25 -52.25
C ASN A 95 -16.58 30.45 -52.64
N GLN A 96 -16.80 31.41 -51.73
CA GLN A 96 -17.51 32.65 -52.04
C GLN A 96 -16.70 33.52 -53.01
N LEU A 97 -15.40 33.72 -52.79
CA LEU A 97 -14.51 34.41 -53.75
C LEU A 97 -14.47 33.72 -55.12
N TYR A 98 -14.49 32.38 -55.16
CA TYR A 98 -14.60 31.62 -56.40
C TYR A 98 -15.93 31.89 -57.11
N LYS A 99 -17.03 31.87 -56.36
CA LYS A 99 -18.39 32.15 -56.85
C LYS A 99 -18.53 33.59 -57.36
N ASP A 100 -18.01 34.57 -56.63
CA ASP A 100 -18.01 36.00 -57.03
C ASP A 100 -17.18 36.21 -58.30
N ARG A 101 -16.02 35.54 -58.41
CA ARG A 101 -15.21 35.54 -59.63
C ARG A 101 -15.94 34.91 -60.82
N CYS A 102 -16.63 33.79 -60.61
CA CYS A 102 -17.44 33.14 -61.64
C CYS A 102 -18.70 33.95 -62.02
N GLN A 103 -19.32 34.66 -61.08
CA GLN A 103 -20.40 35.59 -61.38
C GLN A 103 -19.89 36.81 -62.15
N SER A 104 -18.73 37.35 -61.80
CA SER A 104 -18.07 38.44 -62.52
C SER A 104 -17.75 38.06 -63.98
N THR A 105 -17.17 36.87 -64.23
CA THR A 105 -16.95 36.41 -65.61
C THR A 105 -18.25 36.11 -66.35
N TYR A 106 -19.26 35.54 -65.68
CA TYR A 106 -20.58 35.29 -66.28
C TYR A 106 -21.29 36.59 -66.67
N HIS A 107 -21.23 37.63 -65.84
CA HIS A 107 -21.75 38.97 -66.17
C HIS A 107 -20.96 39.64 -67.29
N ALA A 108 -19.62 39.53 -67.31
CA ALA A 108 -18.78 40.04 -68.39
C ALA A 108 -19.10 39.38 -69.75
N CYS A 109 -19.46 38.10 -69.75
CA CYS A 109 -19.89 37.38 -70.96
C CYS A 109 -21.34 37.65 -71.39
N LEU A 110 -22.20 38.18 -70.51
CA LEU A 110 -23.64 38.37 -70.78
C LEU A 110 -24.03 39.75 -71.32
N TRP A 111 -23.10 40.68 -71.52
CA TRP A 111 -23.38 41.99 -72.13
C TRP A 111 -22.44 42.45 -73.27
N PRO A 112 -22.40 41.72 -74.41
CA PRO A 112 -21.87 42.25 -75.68
C PRO A 112 -22.99 42.64 -76.67
N GLY A 113 -23.89 43.57 -76.33
CA GLY A 113 -24.82 44.16 -77.31
C GLY A 113 -26.02 44.93 -76.73
N GLY A 114 -26.15 46.23 -77.05
CA GLY A 114 -27.18 47.12 -76.48
C GLY A 114 -27.74 48.26 -77.36
N GLY A 115 -27.26 48.45 -78.60
CA GLY A 115 -27.80 49.44 -79.55
C GLY A 115 -27.25 50.88 -79.43
N ASN A 116 -27.69 51.85 -80.25
CA ASN A 116 -28.64 51.72 -81.37
C ASN A 116 -28.56 52.88 -82.42
N ARG A 117 -28.40 52.50 -83.71
CA ARG A 117 -29.00 53.01 -84.97
C ARG A 117 -29.17 54.52 -85.32
N SER A 118 -29.09 54.75 -86.65
CA SER A 118 -29.61 55.89 -87.46
C SER A 118 -28.76 57.17 -87.47
N THR A 119 -28.64 57.96 -88.55
CA THR A 119 -29.29 57.99 -89.91
C THR A 119 -28.23 57.95 -91.03
N ARG A 120 -28.39 57.39 -92.24
CA ARG A 120 -29.41 57.40 -93.33
C ARG A 120 -29.44 58.71 -94.17
N ARG A 121 -29.42 58.58 -95.52
CA ARG A 121 -29.33 59.60 -96.63
C ARG A 121 -27.88 59.94 -97.05
N LYS A 122 -27.53 60.22 -98.32
CA LYS A 122 -28.20 60.06 -99.65
C LYS A 122 -27.15 60.19 -100.80
N PRO A 123 -27.34 59.58 -101.99
CA PRO A 123 -26.57 59.88 -103.22
C PRO A 123 -27.40 60.58 -104.33
N PRO A 124 -26.74 61.32 -105.25
CA PRO A 124 -27.12 61.49 -106.67
C PRO A 124 -25.98 61.03 -107.62
N ARG A 125 -26.13 60.56 -108.88
CA ARG A 125 -27.12 60.59 -110.00
C ARG A 125 -26.68 61.44 -111.21
N HIS A 126 -27.05 60.97 -112.41
CA HIS A 126 -26.65 61.47 -113.74
C HIS A 126 -27.41 62.72 -114.24
N GLY A 127 -26.86 63.33 -115.30
CA GLY A 127 -27.41 64.31 -116.24
C GLY A 127 -26.22 64.98 -116.97
N GLU A 128 -26.04 65.03 -118.29
CA GLU A 128 -26.93 65.21 -119.47
C GLU A 128 -27.45 66.65 -119.71
N ASN A 129 -26.67 67.42 -120.48
CA ASN A 129 -27.06 68.38 -121.54
C ASN A 129 -25.76 68.83 -122.24
N MET A 130 -25.60 68.96 -123.57
CA MET A 130 -26.39 69.48 -124.71
C MET A 130 -26.17 70.97 -125.06
N GLN A 131 -25.79 71.17 -126.33
CA GLN A 131 -25.99 72.33 -127.22
C GLN A 131 -25.24 73.66 -126.99
N THR A 132 -24.26 73.90 -127.90
CA THR A 132 -24.20 75.00 -128.91
C THR A 132 -24.99 76.31 -128.68
N PRO A 133 -24.44 77.43 -129.20
CA PRO A 133 -25.19 78.11 -130.26
C PRO A 133 -24.37 78.69 -131.45
N HIS A 134 -24.96 78.58 -132.65
CA HIS A 134 -25.06 79.61 -133.72
C HIS A 134 -23.80 80.37 -134.21
N THR A 135 -23.23 80.01 -135.38
CA THR A 135 -23.56 80.43 -136.77
C THR A 135 -23.07 81.82 -137.21
N HIS A 136 -22.48 81.89 -138.41
CA HIS A 136 -22.86 82.90 -139.42
C HIS A 136 -22.74 82.31 -140.84
N LYS A 137 -23.51 82.88 -141.79
CA LYS A 137 -23.75 82.38 -143.15
C LYS A 137 -23.83 83.56 -144.11
N VAL A 138 -23.23 83.46 -145.30
CA VAL A 138 -23.40 84.39 -146.44
C VAL A 138 -23.41 83.59 -147.74
N GLU A 139 -24.19 84.02 -148.73
CA GLU A 139 -24.50 83.29 -149.98
C GLU A 139 -24.42 84.21 -151.23
N ALA A 140 -24.52 83.59 -152.42
CA ALA A 140 -24.63 84.18 -153.77
C ALA A 140 -23.36 84.85 -154.35
N GLY A 141 -23.13 84.87 -155.67
CA GLY A 141 -23.87 84.26 -156.80
C GLY A 141 -23.45 84.85 -158.17
N ILE A 142 -24.22 84.56 -159.25
CA ILE A 142 -24.18 85.12 -160.63
C ILE A 142 -23.49 84.25 -161.73
N GLU A 143 -24.05 84.27 -162.95
CA GLU A 143 -23.63 83.57 -164.19
C GLU A 143 -23.08 84.57 -165.28
N PRO A 144 -23.29 84.39 -166.62
CA PRO A 144 -22.38 83.81 -167.64
C PRO A 144 -21.90 84.93 -168.65
N PRO A 145 -21.63 84.75 -170.00
CA PRO A 145 -21.55 83.57 -170.88
C PRO A 145 -20.44 83.54 -172.01
N THR A 146 -20.45 82.44 -172.78
CA THR A 146 -20.12 82.28 -174.23
C THR A 146 -18.69 82.33 -174.83
N LEU A 147 -18.42 81.27 -175.63
CA LEU A 147 -17.72 81.21 -176.94
C LEU A 147 -16.21 81.52 -177.08
N GLU A 148 -15.40 80.46 -177.19
CA GLU A 148 -14.80 80.04 -178.48
C GLU A 148 -14.39 78.54 -178.42
N VAL A 149 -14.33 77.84 -179.56
CA VAL A 149 -14.55 76.38 -179.62
C VAL A 149 -13.39 75.58 -180.25
N SER A 150 -13.16 74.36 -179.73
CA SER A 150 -12.33 73.27 -180.32
C SER A 150 -10.79 73.36 -180.28
N LYS A 151 -10.19 74.06 -179.30
CA LYS A 151 -8.81 73.73 -178.85
C LYS A 151 -8.67 73.55 -177.33
N ARG A 152 -9.31 74.41 -176.52
CA ARG A 152 -9.24 74.36 -175.04
C ARG A 152 -9.61 73.02 -174.40
N LYS A 153 -10.51 72.22 -174.99
CA LYS A 153 -11.01 70.97 -174.36
C LYS A 153 -9.92 69.93 -174.10
N GLU A 154 -8.79 69.98 -174.80
CA GLU A 154 -7.65 69.09 -174.55
C GLU A 154 -6.79 69.58 -173.37
N GLU A 155 -6.61 70.90 -173.26
CA GLU A 155 -5.88 71.55 -172.16
C GLU A 155 -6.69 71.55 -170.86
N GLU A 156 -8.01 71.74 -170.95
CA GLU A 156 -8.96 71.67 -169.84
C GLU A 156 -9.04 70.26 -169.25
N ARG A 157 -8.99 69.21 -170.09
CA ARG A 157 -8.80 67.81 -169.65
C ARG A 157 -7.46 67.60 -168.95
N ARG A 158 -6.36 68.13 -169.49
CA ARG A 158 -5.04 68.07 -168.84
C ARG A 158 -5.03 68.82 -167.50
N CYS A 159 -5.72 69.96 -167.43
CA CYS A 159 -5.82 70.77 -166.22
C CYS A 159 -6.65 70.05 -165.14
N LEU A 160 -7.79 69.44 -165.52
CA LEU A 160 -8.58 68.59 -164.62
C LEU A 160 -7.82 67.33 -164.20
N GLN A 161 -7.03 66.71 -165.09
CA GLN A 161 -6.20 65.56 -164.76
C GLN A 161 -5.04 65.92 -163.81
N LEU A 162 -4.41 67.09 -163.99
CA LEU A 162 -3.40 67.63 -163.08
C LEU A 162 -4.03 68.05 -161.74
N GLN A 163 -5.21 68.68 -161.75
CA GLN A 163 -5.97 68.99 -160.54
C GLN A 163 -6.29 67.72 -159.77
N GLN A 164 -6.81 66.68 -160.43
CA GLN A 164 -7.09 65.40 -159.81
C GLN A 164 -5.81 64.74 -159.25
N GLN A 165 -4.67 64.82 -159.94
CA GLN A 165 -3.39 64.36 -159.40
C GLN A 165 -2.91 65.18 -158.19
N CYS A 166 -3.12 66.51 -158.19
CA CYS A 166 -2.83 67.37 -157.05
C CYS A 166 -3.76 67.07 -155.86
N ASP A 167 -5.02 66.73 -156.10
CA ASP A 167 -6.00 66.38 -155.08
C ASP A 167 -5.73 64.98 -154.50
N GLU A 168 -5.33 64.01 -155.34
CA GLU A 168 -4.86 62.68 -154.92
C GLU A 168 -3.54 62.77 -154.12
N GLN A 169 -2.59 63.64 -154.53
CA GLN A 169 -1.38 63.92 -153.77
C GLN A 169 -1.67 64.65 -152.45
N SER A 170 -2.63 65.59 -152.44
CA SER A 170 -3.05 66.29 -151.23
C SER A 170 -3.77 65.34 -150.26
N ALA A 171 -4.63 64.45 -150.75
CA ALA A 171 -5.33 63.45 -149.95
C ALA A 171 -4.35 62.43 -149.35
N THR A 172 -3.36 61.96 -150.11
CA THR A 172 -2.32 61.05 -149.59
C THR A 172 -1.38 61.74 -148.60
N LEU A 173 -0.98 63.00 -148.84
CA LEU A 173 -0.25 63.81 -147.84
C LEU A 173 -1.07 64.06 -146.57
N LEU A 174 -2.38 64.32 -146.69
CA LEU A 174 -3.27 64.46 -145.55
C LEU A 174 -3.40 63.15 -144.76
N SER A 175 -3.58 62.00 -145.43
CA SER A 175 -3.56 60.68 -144.80
C SER A 175 -2.26 60.45 -144.04
N LEU A 176 -1.11 60.62 -144.68
CA LEU A 176 0.20 60.45 -144.05
C LEU A 176 0.41 61.42 -142.87
N SER A 177 -0.12 62.65 -142.95
CA SER A 177 -0.10 63.60 -141.84
C SER A 177 -0.99 63.18 -140.66
N GLN A 178 -2.08 62.45 -140.93
CA GLN A 178 -2.95 61.90 -139.91
C GLN A 178 -2.32 60.64 -139.30
N ASP A 179 -1.82 59.72 -140.13
CA ASP A 179 -1.07 58.54 -139.71
C ASP A 179 0.08 58.93 -138.78
N LEU A 180 0.89 59.95 -139.13
CA LEU A 180 1.98 60.45 -138.30
C LEU A 180 1.49 61.00 -136.94
N ARG A 181 0.39 61.76 -136.91
CA ARG A 181 -0.21 62.28 -135.67
C ARG A 181 -0.81 61.16 -134.81
N GLU A 182 -1.41 60.15 -135.42
CA GLU A 182 -1.90 58.96 -134.72
C GLU A 182 -0.74 58.10 -134.18
N LYS A 183 0.37 57.97 -134.92
CA LYS A 183 1.59 57.34 -134.41
C LYS A 183 2.19 58.12 -133.25
N GLU A 184 2.33 59.45 -133.36
CA GLU A 184 2.80 60.33 -132.30
C GLU A 184 1.94 60.22 -131.04
N ALA A 185 0.61 60.31 -131.18
CA ALA A 185 -0.33 60.12 -130.06
C ALA A 185 -0.22 58.71 -129.44
N SER A 186 -0.06 57.66 -130.26
CA SER A 186 0.14 56.29 -129.77
C SER A 186 1.49 56.11 -129.05
N TRP A 187 2.53 56.82 -129.51
CA TRP A 187 3.87 56.81 -128.91
C TRP A 187 3.87 57.57 -127.58
N LEU A 188 3.26 58.76 -127.50
CA LEU A 188 3.05 59.50 -126.26
C LEU A 188 2.20 58.70 -125.25
N SER A 189 1.15 58.00 -125.71
CA SER A 189 0.37 57.09 -124.87
C SER A 189 1.22 55.92 -124.35
N CYS A 190 2.10 55.38 -125.19
CA CYS A 190 3.04 54.33 -124.78
C CYS A 190 4.09 54.85 -123.78
N GLN A 191 4.66 56.03 -124.01
CA GLN A 191 5.58 56.71 -123.09
C GLN A 191 4.91 56.92 -121.73
N HIS A 192 3.72 57.52 -121.69
CA HIS A 192 3.01 57.78 -120.44
C HIS A 192 2.66 56.48 -119.68
N ARG A 193 2.34 55.39 -120.39
CA ARG A 193 2.17 54.06 -119.79
C ARG A 193 3.49 53.53 -119.20
N CYS A 194 4.61 53.70 -119.89
CA CYS A 194 5.94 53.34 -119.37
C CYS A 194 6.32 54.16 -118.13
N GLU A 195 6.10 55.48 -118.14
CA GLU A 195 6.31 56.37 -117.00
C GLU A 195 5.42 55.98 -115.81
N SER A 196 4.14 55.69 -116.05
CA SER A 196 3.21 55.23 -115.00
C SER A 196 3.66 53.89 -114.40
N LEU A 197 4.11 52.93 -115.22
CA LEU A 197 4.66 51.67 -114.74
C LEU A 197 5.98 51.85 -113.98
N GLN A 198 6.86 52.77 -114.39
CA GLN A 198 8.07 53.12 -113.64
C GLN A 198 7.74 53.75 -112.28
N GLN A 199 6.77 54.67 -112.23
CA GLN A 199 6.28 55.24 -110.97
C GLN A 199 5.68 54.17 -110.06
N GLN A 200 4.86 53.26 -110.60
CA GLN A 200 4.32 52.13 -109.84
C GLN A 200 5.44 51.24 -109.28
N LEU A 201 6.43 50.85 -110.10
CA LEU A 201 7.59 50.07 -109.66
C LEU A 201 8.39 50.78 -108.56
N LEU A 202 8.54 52.10 -108.61
CA LEU A 202 9.18 52.87 -107.54
C LEU A 202 8.33 52.89 -106.25
N THR A 203 7.01 52.98 -106.34
CA THR A 203 6.14 52.85 -105.15
C THR A 203 6.14 51.45 -104.56
N TRP A 204 6.22 50.40 -105.38
CA TRP A 204 6.34 49.02 -104.92
C TRP A 204 7.69 48.77 -104.22
N LYS A 205 8.81 49.21 -104.82
CA LYS A 205 10.14 49.13 -104.18
C LYS A 205 10.21 49.89 -102.86
N ARG A 206 9.51 51.03 -102.75
CA ARG A 206 9.43 51.77 -101.47
C ARG A 206 8.66 50.97 -100.42
N LYS A 207 7.48 50.43 -100.77
CA LYS A 207 6.68 49.58 -99.86
C LYS A 207 7.42 48.30 -99.45
N GLU A 208 8.20 47.70 -100.35
CA GLU A 208 9.05 46.56 -100.06
C GLU A 208 10.16 46.92 -99.04
N ALA A 209 10.79 48.09 -99.20
CA ALA A 209 11.76 48.60 -98.22
C ALA A 209 11.12 48.98 -96.87
N GLU A 210 9.95 49.62 -96.88
CA GLU A 210 9.17 50.00 -95.70
C GLU A 210 8.76 48.73 -94.90
N THR A 211 8.08 47.77 -95.54
CA THR A 211 7.66 46.52 -94.89
C THR A 211 8.84 45.64 -94.47
N ARG A 212 9.97 45.68 -95.17
CA ARG A 212 11.21 45.04 -94.72
C ARG A 212 11.75 45.72 -93.46
N GLN A 213 11.77 47.06 -93.40
CA GLN A 213 12.21 47.80 -92.21
C GLN A 213 11.29 47.52 -91.00
N GLU A 214 9.97 47.42 -91.22
CA GLU A 214 8.98 47.01 -90.21
C GLU A 214 9.24 45.58 -89.71
N LEU A 215 9.48 44.62 -90.60
CA LEU A 215 9.82 43.24 -90.24
C LEU A 215 11.15 43.14 -89.47
N GLU A 216 12.17 43.90 -89.89
CA GLU A 216 13.42 44.03 -89.16
C GLU A 216 13.24 44.75 -87.80
N GLY A 217 12.23 45.61 -87.65
CA GLY A 217 11.81 46.18 -86.37
C GLY A 217 11.20 45.12 -85.45
N ALA A 218 10.13 44.47 -85.91
CA ALA A 218 9.39 43.45 -85.17
C ALA A 218 10.26 42.24 -84.77
N THR A 219 11.25 41.85 -85.58
CA THR A 219 12.20 40.79 -85.23
C THR A 219 13.20 41.20 -84.14
N ARG A 220 13.64 42.47 -84.12
CA ARG A 220 14.47 43.03 -83.03
C ARG A 220 13.66 43.16 -81.73
N GLU A 221 12.42 43.60 -81.79
CA GLU A 221 11.50 43.66 -80.64
C GLU A 221 11.18 42.25 -80.11
N GLY A 222 10.89 41.31 -81.00
CA GLY A 222 10.71 39.91 -80.65
C GLY A 222 11.94 39.26 -80.03
N GLN A 223 13.16 39.72 -80.36
CA GLN A 223 14.38 39.28 -79.67
C GLN A 223 14.47 39.88 -78.26
N LYS A 224 14.26 41.18 -78.07
CA LYS A 224 14.23 41.81 -76.74
C LYS A 224 13.26 41.09 -75.79
N ILE A 225 12.05 40.78 -76.27
CA ILE A 225 11.03 40.06 -75.48
C ILE A 225 11.47 38.63 -75.15
N ARG A 226 12.30 37.97 -75.99
CA ARG A 226 12.94 36.69 -75.64
C ARG A 226 14.02 36.88 -74.58
N ASP A 227 14.92 37.84 -74.77
CA ASP A 227 16.02 38.13 -73.84
C ASP A 227 15.48 38.50 -72.44
N GLU A 228 14.47 39.37 -72.38
CA GLU A 228 13.76 39.78 -71.15
C GLU A 228 13.05 38.59 -70.48
N ARG A 229 12.41 37.71 -71.26
CA ARG A 229 11.77 36.49 -70.76
C ARG A 229 12.79 35.49 -70.23
N GLU A 230 13.92 35.31 -70.90
CA GLU A 230 14.99 34.39 -70.50
C GLU A 230 15.70 34.90 -69.23
N ALA A 231 15.96 36.21 -69.13
CA ALA A 231 16.42 36.84 -67.91
C ALA A 231 15.44 36.66 -66.73
N LEU A 232 14.14 36.85 -66.96
CA LEU A 232 13.10 36.65 -65.93
C LEU A 232 12.97 35.17 -65.51
N ILE A 233 13.11 34.23 -66.44
CA ILE A 233 13.16 32.80 -66.11
C ILE A 233 14.39 32.50 -65.25
N HIS A 234 15.55 33.04 -65.60
CA HIS A 234 16.78 32.83 -64.82
C HIS A 234 16.67 33.37 -63.39
N THR A 235 16.21 34.62 -63.20
CA THR A 235 16.03 35.17 -61.84
C THR A 235 15.02 34.37 -61.02
N GLN A 236 13.89 33.96 -61.61
CA GLN A 236 12.91 33.10 -60.94
C GLN A 236 13.50 31.72 -60.57
N THR A 237 14.30 31.10 -61.45
CA THR A 237 14.96 29.82 -61.12
C THR A 237 16.00 29.97 -60.01
N GLU A 238 16.75 31.07 -59.97
CA GLU A 238 17.67 31.34 -58.87
C GLU A 238 16.94 31.57 -57.54
N GLU A 239 15.83 32.31 -57.54
CA GLU A 239 15.01 32.54 -56.34
C GLU A 239 14.42 31.23 -55.81
N LEU A 240 13.92 30.36 -56.69
CA LEU A 240 13.46 29.02 -56.33
C LEU A 240 14.59 28.17 -55.74
N GLN A 241 15.78 28.13 -56.36
CA GLN A 241 16.94 27.41 -55.84
C GLN A 241 17.39 27.93 -54.46
N LYS A 242 17.45 29.25 -54.28
CA LYS A 242 17.77 29.89 -52.99
C LYS A 242 16.73 29.48 -51.93
N MET A 243 15.44 29.50 -52.26
CA MET A 243 14.37 29.06 -51.36
C MET A 243 14.48 27.58 -51.02
N GLU A 244 14.66 26.69 -52.01
CA GLU A 244 14.88 25.25 -51.81
C GLU A 244 16.06 24.97 -50.88
N GLU A 245 17.19 25.66 -51.06
CA GLU A 245 18.33 25.56 -50.16
C GLU A 245 17.99 25.97 -48.72
N THR A 246 17.19 27.04 -48.51
CA THR A 246 16.77 27.40 -47.15
C THR A 246 15.84 26.37 -46.54
N TYR A 247 14.99 25.69 -47.32
CA TYR A 247 14.14 24.61 -46.82
C TYR A 247 14.97 23.36 -46.51
N ARG A 248 15.91 23.01 -47.38
CA ARG A 248 16.85 21.89 -47.19
C ARG A 248 17.66 22.07 -45.89
N LYS A 249 18.32 23.21 -45.71
CA LYS A 249 19.11 23.53 -44.50
C LYS A 249 18.27 23.54 -43.21
N ARG A 250 17.00 23.93 -43.29
CA ARG A 250 16.05 23.85 -42.15
C ARG A 250 15.61 22.42 -41.84
N LEU A 251 15.42 21.60 -42.87
CA LEU A 251 15.08 20.17 -42.71
C LEU A 251 16.27 19.41 -42.11
N GLU A 252 17.46 19.55 -42.70
CA GLU A 252 18.73 18.98 -42.22
C GLU A 252 18.95 19.31 -40.73
N PHE A 253 18.84 20.59 -40.34
CA PHE A 253 18.94 21.00 -38.93
C PHE A 253 17.87 20.34 -38.04
N SER A 254 16.62 20.21 -38.52
CA SER A 254 15.55 19.56 -37.75
C SER A 254 15.80 18.06 -37.58
N GLU A 255 16.32 17.39 -38.60
CA GLU A 255 16.70 15.97 -38.57
C GLU A 255 17.94 15.70 -37.71
N GLU A 256 18.92 16.61 -37.71
CA GLU A 256 20.07 16.58 -36.80
C GLU A 256 19.64 16.74 -35.35
N GLN A 257 18.79 17.73 -35.05
CA GLN A 257 18.25 17.92 -33.70
C GLN A 257 17.42 16.70 -33.27
N GLY A 258 16.52 16.20 -34.11
CA GLY A 258 15.77 14.97 -33.84
C GLY A 258 16.69 13.77 -33.59
N SER A 259 17.80 13.67 -34.33
CA SER A 259 18.82 12.62 -34.14
C SER A 259 19.69 12.84 -32.91
N LYS A 260 19.85 14.08 -32.44
CA LYS A 260 20.45 14.40 -31.14
C LYS A 260 19.51 13.98 -30.00
N TRP A 261 18.27 14.44 -29.99
CA TRP A 261 17.27 14.05 -28.98
C TRP A 261 17.09 12.53 -28.89
N ARG A 262 17.04 11.82 -30.02
CA ARG A 262 17.02 10.34 -30.04
C ARG A 262 18.25 9.70 -29.37
N ARG A 263 19.46 10.22 -29.61
CA ARG A 263 20.70 9.72 -29.00
C ARG A 263 20.77 10.04 -27.50
N ASP A 264 20.32 11.21 -27.10
CA ASP A 264 20.37 11.65 -25.71
C ASP A 264 19.34 10.88 -24.87
N ALA A 265 18.09 10.73 -25.34
CA ALA A 265 17.08 9.89 -24.70
C ALA A 265 17.48 8.41 -24.64
N ALA A 266 18.12 7.87 -25.69
CA ALA A 266 18.64 6.50 -25.67
C ALA A 266 19.75 6.31 -24.61
N ARG A 267 20.58 7.33 -24.37
CA ARG A 267 21.61 7.31 -23.32
C ARG A 267 20.98 7.35 -21.92
N GLU A 268 19.95 8.17 -21.72
CA GLU A 268 19.21 8.26 -20.45
C GLU A 268 18.51 6.94 -20.11
N LEU A 269 17.83 6.33 -21.09
CA LEU A 269 17.20 5.01 -20.93
C LEU A 269 18.22 3.91 -20.61
N GLU A 270 19.41 3.94 -21.21
CA GLU A 270 20.49 3.00 -20.88
C GLU A 270 21.05 3.22 -19.46
N ILE A 271 21.19 4.47 -19.01
CA ILE A 271 21.60 4.79 -17.63
C ILE A 271 20.56 4.28 -16.63
N GLU A 272 19.27 4.48 -16.88
CA GLU A 272 18.21 3.93 -16.02
C GLU A 272 18.13 2.40 -16.07
N ARG A 273 18.34 1.78 -17.25
CA ARG A 273 18.44 0.31 -17.35
C ARG A 273 19.57 -0.22 -16.48
N GLN A 274 20.74 0.42 -16.48
CA GLN A 274 21.88 0.05 -15.63
C GLN A 274 21.67 0.33 -14.14
N ARG A 275 20.87 1.34 -13.77
CA ARG A 275 20.46 1.60 -12.37
C ARG A 275 19.52 0.51 -11.86
N ASN A 276 18.50 0.18 -12.64
CA ASN A 276 17.53 -0.87 -12.32
C ASN A 276 18.17 -2.26 -12.28
N GLU A 277 19.07 -2.58 -13.21
CA GLU A 277 19.84 -3.83 -13.20
C GLU A 277 20.66 -3.99 -11.90
N LYS A 278 21.38 -2.95 -11.46
CA LYS A 278 22.12 -2.97 -10.19
C LYS A 278 21.20 -3.11 -8.97
N LEU A 279 20.01 -2.53 -9.01
CA LEU A 279 19.01 -2.63 -7.94
C LEU A 279 18.42 -4.05 -7.86
N ILE A 280 18.14 -4.67 -9.01
CA ILE A 280 17.70 -6.07 -9.12
C ILE A 280 18.79 -7.01 -8.56
N GLN A 281 20.05 -6.84 -8.97
CA GLN A 281 21.18 -7.62 -8.46
C GLN A 281 21.39 -7.45 -6.95
N LYS A 282 21.18 -6.24 -6.42
CA LYS A 282 21.19 -5.98 -4.98
C LYS A 282 20.09 -6.77 -4.27
N TYR A 283 18.83 -6.70 -4.73
CA TYR A 283 17.74 -7.45 -4.10
C TYR A 283 17.90 -8.97 -4.22
N GLN A 284 18.48 -9.46 -5.33
CA GLN A 284 18.82 -10.87 -5.49
C GLN A 284 19.87 -11.34 -4.47
N THR A 285 20.94 -10.57 -4.25
CA THR A 285 21.96 -10.92 -3.26
C THR A 285 21.45 -10.78 -1.83
N GLU A 286 20.63 -9.77 -1.51
CA GLU A 286 19.96 -9.65 -0.21
C GLU A 286 19.00 -10.83 0.06
N TYR A 287 18.25 -11.27 -0.95
CA TYR A 287 17.36 -12.44 -0.87
C TYR A 287 18.15 -13.74 -0.64
N GLN A 288 19.19 -14.00 -1.43
CA GLN A 288 20.07 -15.18 -1.27
C GLN A 288 20.70 -15.21 0.14
N HIS A 289 21.27 -14.09 0.59
CA HIS A 289 21.87 -13.97 1.92
C HIS A 289 20.86 -14.19 3.07
N LEU A 290 19.58 -13.83 2.89
CA LEU A 290 18.52 -14.17 3.85
C LEU A 290 18.11 -15.65 3.75
N GLN A 291 18.07 -16.22 2.54
CA GLN A 291 17.78 -17.62 2.27
C GLN A 291 18.84 -18.56 2.87
N ASP A 292 20.13 -18.16 2.87
CA ASP A 292 21.23 -18.91 3.50
C ASP A 292 21.21 -18.78 5.04
N LYS A 293 20.82 -17.61 5.57
CA LYS A 293 20.77 -17.36 7.01
C LYS A 293 19.60 -18.03 7.72
N LEU A 294 18.45 -18.16 7.05
CA LEU A 294 17.24 -18.72 7.66
C LEU A 294 17.44 -20.17 8.16
N PRO A 295 18.02 -21.12 7.38
CA PRO A 295 18.38 -22.44 7.87
C PRO A 295 19.32 -22.42 9.08
N THR A 296 20.31 -21.53 9.09
CA THR A 296 21.29 -21.42 10.18
C THR A 296 20.62 -20.98 11.49
N LEU A 297 19.73 -19.99 11.44
CA LEU A 297 18.98 -19.50 12.61
C LEU A 297 17.94 -20.53 13.09
N VAL A 298 17.27 -21.21 12.17
CA VAL A 298 16.35 -22.32 12.52
C VAL A 298 17.12 -23.46 13.17
N GLN A 299 18.32 -23.79 12.68
CA GLN A 299 19.15 -24.86 13.22
C GLN A 299 19.69 -24.52 14.62
N SER A 300 20.13 -23.28 14.89
CA SER A 300 20.60 -22.89 16.23
C SER A 300 19.46 -22.91 17.24
N ALA A 301 18.32 -22.27 16.93
CA ALA A 301 17.15 -22.29 17.81
C ALA A 301 16.61 -23.72 18.05
N THR A 302 16.65 -24.58 17.03
CA THR A 302 16.29 -26.01 17.17
C THR A 302 17.29 -26.78 18.05
N GLN A 303 18.56 -26.38 18.08
CA GLN A 303 19.58 -27.00 18.91
C GLN A 303 19.48 -26.53 20.37
N GLU A 304 19.32 -25.21 20.58
CA GLU A 304 19.08 -24.59 21.89
C GLU A 304 17.86 -25.25 22.58
N LEU A 305 16.74 -25.39 21.87
CA LEU A 305 15.54 -26.06 22.39
C LEU A 305 15.74 -27.55 22.70
N LYS A 306 16.60 -28.28 21.97
CA LYS A 306 16.95 -29.68 22.29
C LYS A 306 17.82 -29.80 23.54
N GLU A 307 18.72 -28.84 23.74
CA GLU A 307 19.57 -28.77 24.92
C GLU A 307 18.73 -28.41 26.17
N GLU A 308 17.78 -27.47 26.05
CA GLU A 308 16.80 -27.19 27.11
C GLU A 308 15.90 -28.41 27.43
N LEU A 309 15.36 -29.08 26.40
CA LEU A 309 14.53 -30.28 26.59
C LEU A 309 15.30 -31.41 27.29
N SER A 310 16.50 -31.74 26.84
CA SER A 310 17.31 -32.79 27.49
C SER A 310 17.73 -32.43 28.91
N ALA A 311 17.99 -31.14 29.20
CA ALA A 311 18.25 -30.67 30.57
C ALA A 311 17.01 -30.79 31.48
N LEU A 312 15.81 -30.56 30.95
CA LEU A 312 14.54 -30.75 31.66
C LEU A 312 14.21 -32.24 31.86
N GLU A 313 14.47 -33.10 30.88
CA GLU A 313 14.32 -34.55 30.99
C GLU A 313 15.19 -35.13 32.12
N VAL A 314 16.46 -34.73 32.21
CA VAL A 314 17.37 -35.14 33.29
C VAL A 314 16.91 -34.61 34.66
N GLN A 315 16.40 -33.38 34.74
CA GLN A 315 15.82 -32.84 35.97
C GLN A 315 14.55 -33.61 36.39
N LEU A 316 13.72 -34.01 35.43
CA LEU A 316 12.50 -34.78 35.67
C LEU A 316 12.84 -36.21 36.14
N GLN A 317 13.79 -36.89 35.51
CA GLN A 317 14.28 -38.20 35.97
C GLN A 317 14.79 -38.13 37.42
N LYS A 318 15.61 -37.13 37.74
CA LYS A 318 16.08 -36.91 39.12
C LYS A 318 14.93 -36.66 40.10
N ARG A 319 13.93 -35.86 39.71
CA ARG A 319 12.72 -35.62 40.53
C ARG A 319 11.90 -36.89 40.75
N GLU A 320 11.80 -37.76 39.73
CA GLU A 320 11.18 -39.07 39.91
C GLU A 320 11.97 -39.96 40.87
N GLU A 321 13.31 -39.96 40.82
CA GLU A 321 14.16 -40.72 41.75
C GLU A 321 14.06 -40.20 43.19
N GLU A 322 14.06 -38.89 43.40
CA GLU A 322 13.78 -38.25 44.68
C GLU A 322 12.41 -38.71 45.23
N VAL A 323 11.35 -38.71 44.39
CA VAL A 323 10.02 -39.20 44.77
C VAL A 323 9.98 -40.72 45.01
N LYS A 324 10.73 -41.53 44.24
CA LYS A 324 10.86 -42.98 44.45
C LYS A 324 11.57 -43.30 45.77
N CYS A 325 12.52 -42.47 46.20
CA CYS A 325 13.20 -42.60 47.50
C CYS A 325 12.25 -42.25 48.66
N VAL A 326 11.63 -41.06 48.63
CA VAL A 326 10.69 -40.61 49.68
C VAL A 326 9.50 -41.56 49.83
N ARG A 327 9.03 -42.19 48.75
CA ARG A 327 7.99 -43.23 48.83
C ARG A 327 8.44 -44.49 49.58
N LYS A 328 9.70 -44.93 49.42
CA LYS A 328 10.26 -46.06 50.19
C LYS A 328 10.36 -45.69 51.66
N GLU A 329 10.98 -44.56 51.97
CA GLU A 329 11.12 -44.04 53.34
C GLU A 329 9.77 -43.91 54.06
N ALA A 330 8.74 -43.44 53.35
CA ALA A 330 7.37 -43.39 53.87
C ALA A 330 6.82 -44.79 54.19
N SER A 331 6.96 -45.77 53.27
CA SER A 331 6.50 -47.14 53.50
C SER A 331 7.27 -47.87 54.62
N GLU A 332 8.58 -47.65 54.74
CA GLU A 332 9.41 -48.18 55.84
C GLU A 332 9.03 -47.55 57.19
N ARG A 333 8.59 -46.29 57.19
CA ARG A 333 8.10 -45.60 58.38
C ARG A 333 6.69 -46.05 58.78
N GLU A 334 5.82 -46.29 57.81
CA GLU A 334 4.48 -46.87 58.02
C GLU A 334 4.58 -48.30 58.58
N GLU A 335 5.41 -49.15 57.98
CA GLU A 335 5.65 -50.52 58.47
C GLU A 335 6.27 -50.53 59.87
N ARG A 336 7.16 -49.56 60.18
CA ARG A 336 7.72 -49.40 61.53
C ARG A 336 6.66 -49.03 62.55
N LEU A 337 5.80 -48.04 62.25
CA LEU A 337 4.69 -47.64 63.13
C LEU A 337 3.69 -48.79 63.34
N LEU A 338 3.44 -49.61 62.32
CA LEU A 338 2.61 -50.80 62.44
C LEU A 338 3.23 -51.85 63.39
N ARG A 339 4.55 -52.08 63.33
CA ARG A 339 5.26 -52.96 64.29
C ARG A 339 5.26 -52.38 65.72
N GLU A 340 5.47 -51.08 65.85
CA GLU A 340 5.45 -50.39 67.15
C GLU A 340 4.05 -50.54 67.78
N HIS A 341 2.98 -50.25 67.05
CA HIS A 341 1.61 -50.47 67.54
C HIS A 341 1.26 -51.95 67.78
N GLN A 342 1.81 -52.90 67.01
CA GLN A 342 1.64 -54.33 67.30
C GLN A 342 2.24 -54.71 68.66
N THR A 343 3.49 -54.30 68.94
CA THR A 343 4.13 -54.59 70.22
C THR A 343 3.52 -53.83 71.40
N GLU A 344 2.99 -52.62 71.19
CA GLU A 344 2.15 -51.92 72.17
C GLU A 344 0.87 -52.71 72.48
N VAL A 345 0.17 -53.22 71.46
CA VAL A 345 -1.05 -54.02 71.63
C VAL A 345 -0.76 -55.35 72.34
N GLU A 346 0.31 -56.05 71.97
CA GLU A 346 0.75 -57.28 72.66
C GLU A 346 1.10 -57.01 74.13
N HIS A 347 1.83 -55.93 74.41
CA HIS A 347 2.18 -55.54 75.79
C HIS A 347 0.95 -55.15 76.63
N LEU A 348 -0.04 -54.48 76.03
CA LEU A 348 -1.31 -54.19 76.69
C LEU A 348 -2.16 -55.45 76.90
N GLN A 349 -2.14 -56.41 75.97
CA GLN A 349 -2.80 -57.71 76.15
C GLN A 349 -2.19 -58.50 77.31
N LEU A 350 -0.86 -58.54 77.43
CA LEU A 350 -0.16 -59.17 78.56
C LEU A 350 -0.56 -58.52 79.89
N LYS A 351 -0.55 -57.19 79.99
CA LYS A 351 -1.00 -56.47 81.19
C LYS A 351 -2.47 -56.73 81.55
N VAL A 352 -3.33 -56.89 80.55
CA VAL A 352 -4.74 -57.26 80.77
C VAL A 352 -4.85 -58.70 81.30
N GLN A 353 -3.99 -59.62 80.88
CA GLN A 353 -3.92 -60.98 81.46
C GLN A 353 -3.35 -60.97 82.88
N GLU A 354 -2.29 -60.19 83.15
CA GLU A 354 -1.72 -60.00 84.49
C GLU A 354 -2.79 -59.48 85.46
N HIS A 355 -3.47 -58.39 85.13
CA HIS A 355 -4.54 -57.83 85.96
C HIS A 355 -5.77 -58.75 86.09
N GLN A 356 -6.04 -59.62 85.12
CA GLN A 356 -7.07 -60.67 85.25
C GLN A 356 -6.66 -61.74 86.27
N GLN A 357 -5.40 -62.17 86.26
CA GLN A 357 -4.86 -63.12 87.23
C GLN A 357 -4.82 -62.52 88.65
N GLU A 358 -4.34 -61.28 88.81
CA GLU A 358 -4.40 -60.54 90.08
C GLU A 358 -5.84 -60.44 90.62
N ALA A 359 -6.83 -60.19 89.75
CA ALA A 359 -8.23 -60.14 90.15
C ALA A 359 -8.78 -61.50 90.62
N LEU A 360 -8.33 -62.62 90.03
CA LEU A 360 -8.68 -63.98 90.50
C LEU A 360 -8.05 -64.30 91.86
N GLU A 361 -6.80 -63.90 92.08
CA GLU A 361 -6.11 -64.07 93.36
C GLU A 361 -6.76 -63.23 94.47
N ILE A 362 -7.16 -61.98 94.17
CA ILE A 362 -7.95 -61.15 95.08
C ILE A 362 -9.32 -61.79 95.38
N GLN A 363 -9.99 -62.38 94.39
CA GLN A 363 -11.24 -63.14 94.61
C GLN A 363 -11.05 -64.42 95.43
N GLN A 364 -9.86 -65.04 95.41
CA GLN A 364 -9.54 -66.17 96.29
C GLN A 364 -9.27 -65.69 97.71
N ALA A 365 -8.37 -64.73 97.91
CA ALA A 365 -8.08 -64.15 99.21
C ALA A 365 -9.34 -63.58 99.90
N TYR A 366 -10.28 -63.02 99.14
CA TYR A 366 -11.57 -62.57 99.67
C TYR A 366 -12.46 -63.72 100.19
N ARG A 367 -12.45 -64.89 99.53
CA ARG A 367 -13.13 -66.10 100.01
C ARG A 367 -12.45 -66.66 101.26
N ASP A 368 -11.12 -66.70 101.28
CA ASP A 368 -10.33 -67.17 102.42
C ASP A 368 -10.57 -66.28 103.66
N ILE A 369 -10.64 -64.94 103.48
CA ILE A 369 -11.00 -63.99 104.55
C ILE A 369 -12.44 -64.19 105.04
N LEU A 370 -13.39 -64.54 104.16
CA LEU A 370 -14.77 -64.85 104.56
C LEU A 370 -14.84 -66.15 105.37
N GLN A 371 -14.14 -67.21 104.94
CA GLN A 371 -14.04 -68.47 105.67
C GLN A 371 -13.39 -68.27 107.05
N LEU A 372 -12.24 -67.59 107.11
CA LEU A 372 -11.55 -67.29 108.37
C LEU A 372 -12.41 -66.43 109.31
N ARG A 373 -13.26 -65.53 108.79
CA ARG A 373 -14.26 -64.80 109.61
C ARG A 373 -15.32 -65.73 110.18
N GLN A 374 -15.82 -66.68 109.40
CA GLN A 374 -16.80 -67.67 109.85
C GLN A 374 -16.21 -68.59 110.93
N GLU A 375 -14.99 -69.09 110.72
CA GLU A 375 -14.23 -69.89 111.69
C GLU A 375 -13.92 -69.11 112.98
N ASN A 376 -13.60 -67.81 112.88
CA ASN A 376 -13.46 -66.95 114.05
C ASN A 376 -14.79 -66.75 114.79
N SER A 377 -15.94 -66.64 114.09
CA SER A 377 -17.24 -66.59 114.78
C SER A 377 -17.57 -67.89 115.52
N THR A 378 -17.34 -69.06 114.92
CA THR A 378 -17.60 -70.34 115.60
C THR A 378 -16.65 -70.57 116.78
N LEU A 379 -15.36 -70.26 116.65
CA LEU A 379 -14.40 -70.32 117.77
C LEU A 379 -14.72 -69.31 118.89
N ASN A 380 -15.35 -68.17 118.56
CA ASN A 380 -15.81 -67.18 119.53
C ASN A 380 -17.12 -67.62 120.23
N GLU A 381 -18.03 -68.29 119.51
CA GLU A 381 -19.21 -68.94 120.09
C GLU A 381 -18.81 -70.08 121.04
N GLU A 382 -17.87 -70.94 120.64
CA GLU A 382 -17.27 -71.97 121.50
C GLU A 382 -16.61 -71.36 122.74
N ASN A 383 -15.83 -70.27 122.58
CA ASN A 383 -15.28 -69.52 123.71
C ASN A 383 -16.37 -68.97 124.64
N CYS A 384 -17.49 -68.48 124.09
CA CYS A 384 -18.61 -67.99 124.88
C CYS A 384 -19.28 -69.12 125.69
N VAL A 385 -19.49 -70.29 125.09
CA VAL A 385 -20.02 -71.48 125.78
C VAL A 385 -19.05 -71.98 126.85
N LEU A 386 -17.74 -71.98 126.59
CA LEU A 386 -16.71 -72.34 127.56
C LEU A 386 -16.64 -71.33 128.72
N GLN A 387 -16.70 -70.02 128.44
CA GLN A 387 -16.75 -68.97 129.46
C GLN A 387 -18.02 -69.07 130.32
N GLU A 388 -19.18 -69.33 129.71
CA GLU A 388 -20.44 -69.57 130.42
C GLU A 388 -20.40 -70.84 131.28
N THR A 389 -19.75 -71.91 130.80
CA THR A 389 -19.56 -73.15 131.55
C THR A 389 -18.62 -72.92 132.75
N VAL A 390 -17.51 -72.21 132.55
CA VAL A 390 -16.59 -71.82 133.63
C VAL A 390 -17.26 -70.86 134.62
N ARG A 391 -18.14 -69.96 134.16
CA ARG A 391 -18.94 -69.08 135.03
C ARG A 391 -19.86 -69.90 135.93
N ARG A 392 -20.63 -70.85 135.36
CA ARG A 392 -21.52 -71.74 136.13
C ARG A 392 -20.75 -72.63 137.09
N GLU A 393 -19.66 -73.26 136.67
CA GLU A 393 -18.77 -74.02 137.56
C GLU A 393 -18.24 -73.17 138.72
N CYS A 394 -17.89 -71.90 138.47
CA CYS A 394 -17.49 -70.97 139.54
C CYS A 394 -18.66 -70.56 140.46
N GLU A 395 -19.87 -70.41 139.93
CA GLU A 395 -21.09 -70.10 140.71
C GLU A 395 -21.54 -71.30 141.55
N GLU A 396 -21.62 -72.51 140.97
CA GLU A 396 -21.88 -73.76 141.69
C GLU A 396 -20.82 -74.01 142.78
N ARG A 397 -19.53 -73.74 142.50
CA ARG A 397 -18.47 -73.78 143.52
C ARG A 397 -18.62 -72.70 144.58
N ALA A 398 -19.11 -71.51 144.24
CA ALA A 398 -19.38 -70.45 145.20
C ALA A 398 -20.59 -70.79 146.09
N GLU A 399 -21.66 -71.35 145.53
CA GLU A 399 -22.83 -71.87 146.26
C GLU A 399 -22.46 -73.04 147.17
N LEU A 400 -21.69 -74.01 146.68
CA LEU A 400 -21.14 -75.10 147.49
C LEU A 400 -20.22 -74.58 148.60
N THR A 401 -19.41 -73.56 148.33
CA THR A 401 -18.55 -72.91 149.35
C THR A 401 -19.39 -72.15 150.38
N ALA A 402 -20.46 -71.46 149.95
CA ALA A 402 -21.39 -70.79 150.85
C ALA A 402 -22.14 -71.79 151.73
N ALA A 403 -22.66 -72.89 151.15
CA ALA A 403 -23.32 -73.98 151.87
C ALA A 403 -22.38 -74.67 152.87
N LEU A 404 -21.13 -74.94 152.49
CA LEU A 404 -20.09 -75.47 153.39
C LEU A 404 -19.71 -74.47 154.50
N SER A 405 -19.79 -73.17 154.25
CA SER A 405 -19.56 -72.13 155.25
C SER A 405 -20.73 -72.06 156.24
N LEU A 406 -21.96 -72.08 155.74
CA LEU A 406 -23.19 -72.14 156.55
C LEU A 406 -23.22 -73.41 157.42
N ALA A 407 -22.83 -74.56 156.87
CA ALA A 407 -22.71 -75.81 157.63
C ALA A 407 -21.61 -75.73 158.71
N ARG A 408 -20.49 -75.05 158.44
CA ARG A 408 -19.44 -74.80 159.46
C ARG A 408 -19.93 -73.89 160.59
N GLU A 409 -20.65 -72.82 160.27
CA GLU A 409 -21.22 -71.92 161.29
C GLU A 409 -22.27 -72.64 162.15
N GLN A 410 -23.14 -73.44 161.56
CA GLN A 410 -24.12 -74.27 162.29
C GLN A 410 -23.44 -75.29 163.21
N LEU A 411 -22.32 -75.90 162.79
CA LEU A 411 -21.53 -76.83 163.62
C LEU A 411 -20.80 -76.15 164.79
N LEU A 412 -20.48 -74.86 164.69
CA LEU A 412 -19.80 -74.10 165.75
C LEU A 412 -20.76 -73.66 166.88
N GLY A 413 -22.07 -73.64 166.65
CA GLY A 413 -23.06 -73.17 167.62
C GLY A 413 -23.34 -74.11 168.81
N VAL A 414 -22.95 -75.39 168.74
CA VAL A 414 -23.50 -76.45 169.63
C VAL A 414 -22.42 -77.19 170.44
N ARG A 415 -21.30 -76.54 170.81
CA ARG A 415 -20.23 -77.23 171.59
C ARG A 415 -19.48 -76.40 172.63
N GLN A 416 -20.19 -75.69 173.50
CA GLN A 416 -19.63 -75.22 174.77
C GLN A 416 -19.68 -76.33 175.84
N THR A 417 -18.65 -77.18 175.92
CA THR A 417 -18.21 -77.89 177.15
C THR A 417 -16.94 -78.72 176.89
N ALA A 418 -16.15 -78.92 177.96
CA ALA A 418 -15.01 -79.83 178.10
C ALA A 418 -13.68 -79.51 177.36
N VAL A 419 -12.71 -79.10 178.19
CA VAL A 419 -11.24 -79.34 178.10
C VAL A 419 -10.41 -78.53 177.09
N ASN A 420 -9.45 -77.77 177.63
CA ASN A 420 -8.35 -77.12 176.92
C ASN A 420 -7.19 -78.10 176.66
N SER A 421 -6.40 -77.89 175.60
CA SER A 421 -5.01 -78.36 175.51
C SER A 421 -4.19 -77.48 174.57
N SER A 422 -3.05 -76.98 175.05
CA SER A 422 -2.16 -76.07 174.33
C SER A 422 -0.93 -76.82 173.79
N ILE A 423 -0.32 -76.36 172.69
CA ILE A 423 1.15 -76.35 172.44
C ILE A 423 1.46 -75.59 171.11
N PRO A 424 2.53 -74.76 171.04
CA PRO A 424 2.99 -74.08 169.81
C PRO A 424 4.43 -74.42 169.37
N ARG A 425 4.77 -74.16 168.08
CA ARG A 425 6.04 -73.60 167.51
C ARG A 425 6.53 -74.22 166.18
N SER A 426 7.19 -73.38 165.35
CA SER A 426 8.30 -73.71 164.40
C SER A 426 8.01 -74.58 163.16
N SER A 427 8.84 -74.63 162.09
CA SER A 427 9.82 -73.67 161.50
C SER A 427 10.30 -74.15 160.10
N ALA A 428 10.49 -73.23 159.14
CA ALA A 428 11.47 -73.21 158.02
C ALA A 428 11.58 -74.33 156.92
N SER A 429 11.67 -73.87 155.66
CA SER A 429 12.64 -74.24 154.57
C SER A 429 12.39 -75.34 153.50
N SER A 430 12.96 -75.04 152.30
CA SER A 430 13.47 -75.91 151.19
C SER A 430 12.59 -76.59 150.09
N SER A 431 12.75 -76.08 148.86
CA SER A 431 13.24 -76.77 147.62
C SER A 431 12.43 -77.78 146.77
N LEU A 432 12.10 -77.36 145.52
CA LEU A 432 12.40 -77.95 144.17
C LEU A 432 12.39 -79.49 143.92
N PRO A 433 11.89 -79.99 142.74
CA PRO A 433 12.64 -79.95 141.44
C PRO A 433 11.78 -79.74 140.14
N SER A 434 12.35 -79.21 139.04
CA SER A 434 12.80 -79.88 137.77
C SER A 434 11.68 -80.58 136.95
N LEU A 435 11.50 -80.40 135.63
CA LEU A 435 12.40 -80.55 134.45
C LEU A 435 11.86 -79.69 133.24
N SER A 436 12.47 -79.48 132.06
CA SER A 436 13.78 -79.84 131.41
C SER A 436 14.25 -78.72 130.43
N ALA A 437 14.83 -79.00 129.24
CA ALA A 437 15.53 -78.00 128.38
C ALA A 437 15.80 -78.41 126.89
N GLY A 438 16.10 -77.42 126.04
CA GLY A 438 16.75 -77.54 124.70
C GLY A 438 15.80 -77.48 123.48
N HIS A 439 16.19 -77.11 122.24
CA HIS A 439 17.38 -76.44 121.64
C HIS A 439 16.94 -75.75 120.31
N SER A 440 17.21 -74.47 120.04
CA SER A 440 18.41 -73.87 119.39
C SER A 440 18.71 -74.29 117.94
N ARG A 441 18.49 -73.38 116.95
CA ARG A 441 19.54 -72.84 116.04
C ARG A 441 19.11 -71.70 115.08
N ASP A 442 19.96 -70.67 115.01
CA ASP A 442 20.42 -69.85 113.87
C ASP A 442 19.52 -69.59 112.62
N ALA A 443 19.16 -68.32 112.33
CA ALA A 443 19.82 -67.50 111.28
C ALA A 443 19.05 -66.24 110.76
N VAL A 444 19.69 -65.06 110.86
CA VAL A 444 19.91 -64.05 109.77
C VAL A 444 18.73 -63.23 109.15
N THR A 445 18.71 -61.93 109.51
CA THR A 445 18.31 -60.68 108.77
C THR A 445 16.85 -60.30 108.46
N VAL A 446 16.69 -58.97 108.20
CA VAL A 446 15.50 -58.18 107.81
C VAL A 446 14.44 -58.01 108.92
N GLY A 447 14.11 -56.81 109.44
CA GLY A 447 14.68 -55.47 109.24
C GLY A 447 13.73 -54.46 108.58
N ARG A 448 13.13 -53.56 109.37
CA ARG A 448 12.47 -52.33 108.89
C ARG A 448 12.46 -51.26 109.99
N ASN A 449 13.13 -50.14 109.74
CA ASN A 449 13.21 -49.02 110.68
C ASN A 449 12.00 -48.08 110.55
N THR A 450 11.66 -47.42 111.65
CA THR A 450 10.70 -46.30 111.70
C THR A 450 11.29 -45.02 111.11
N ALA A 451 10.42 -44.08 110.72
CA ALA A 451 10.79 -42.90 109.95
C ALA A 451 11.52 -41.81 110.75
N SER A 452 12.36 -41.04 110.04
CA SER A 452 12.70 -39.66 110.39
C SER A 452 12.83 -38.82 109.11
N TRP A 453 12.71 -37.51 109.23
CA TRP A 453 12.54 -36.59 108.10
C TRP A 453 13.88 -36.00 107.63
N HIS A 454 14.03 -35.84 106.31
CA HIS A 454 14.34 -34.57 105.63
C HIS A 454 14.56 -34.82 104.12
N GLY A 455 14.01 -33.95 103.25
CA GLY A 455 14.11 -34.10 101.80
C GLY A 455 13.57 -32.91 101.03
N ASN A 456 14.40 -31.90 100.79
CA ASN A 456 14.04 -30.76 99.94
C ASN A 456 14.16 -31.14 98.45
N SER A 457 13.04 -31.10 97.71
CA SER A 457 12.86 -30.12 96.60
C SER A 457 11.53 -30.27 95.85
N ARG A 458 10.61 -29.33 96.14
CA ARG A 458 9.66 -28.68 95.21
C ARG A 458 9.07 -29.49 94.05
N GLN A 459 7.80 -29.88 94.21
CA GLN A 459 6.83 -29.85 93.12
C GLN A 459 6.61 -28.40 92.63
N LEU A 460 6.26 -28.19 91.35
CA LEU A 460 4.99 -27.56 90.92
C LEU A 460 4.92 -27.30 89.40
N LEU A 461 3.71 -27.44 88.86
CA LEU A 461 3.24 -26.92 87.56
C LEU A 461 2.72 -25.46 87.74
N PRO A 462 2.27 -24.76 86.68
CA PRO A 462 2.92 -24.48 85.41
C PRO A 462 2.92 -22.97 85.08
N SER A 463 3.71 -22.49 84.11
CA SER A 463 3.56 -21.11 83.59
C SER A 463 4.00 -20.93 82.13
N LEU A 464 3.22 -20.13 81.40
CA LEU A 464 3.57 -19.59 80.07
C LEU A 464 4.58 -18.44 80.21
N PRO A 465 5.35 -18.18 79.14
CA PRO A 465 5.64 -16.81 78.75
C PRO A 465 5.24 -16.48 77.31
N ARG A 466 4.75 -15.26 77.10
CA ARG A 466 4.74 -14.60 75.79
C ARG A 466 6.17 -14.43 75.27
N LEU A 467 6.34 -14.40 73.95
CA LEU A 467 7.24 -13.45 73.31
C LEU A 467 6.43 -12.51 72.43
N ALA A 468 6.93 -11.28 72.27
CA ALA A 468 6.23 -10.19 71.61
C ALA A 468 6.91 -9.77 70.30
N THR A 469 6.16 -9.03 69.50
CA THR A 469 6.56 -8.28 68.31
C THR A 469 7.84 -7.46 68.51
N GLU A 470 8.71 -7.43 67.49
CA GLU A 470 9.62 -6.31 67.20
C GLU A 470 9.85 -6.21 65.68
N ARG A 471 9.81 -4.99 65.12
CA ARG A 471 10.12 -4.68 63.69
C ARG A 471 10.18 -3.16 63.45
N PRO A 472 11.39 -2.62 63.22
CA PRO A 472 11.68 -1.80 62.02
C PRO A 472 13.05 -2.22 61.39
N ALA A 473 13.37 -2.17 60.09
CA ALA A 473 13.12 -1.23 58.97
C ALA A 473 13.88 0.11 59.08
N PRO A 474 14.37 0.74 57.98
CA PRO A 474 14.89 0.21 56.70
C PRO A 474 16.28 0.86 56.33
N VAL A 475 16.75 0.77 55.06
CA VAL A 475 17.69 1.67 54.29
C VAL A 475 18.41 0.83 53.18
N ILE A 476 18.01 0.90 51.89
CA ILE A 476 18.47 1.76 50.76
C ILE A 476 19.63 1.15 49.91
N GLU A 477 19.55 1.41 48.59
CA GLU A 477 20.52 1.23 47.49
C GLU A 477 21.07 -0.17 47.11
N ALA A 478 20.56 -0.68 45.97
CA ALA A 478 21.41 -0.99 44.81
C ALA A 478 20.63 -0.79 43.50
N ARG A 479 21.06 0.14 42.64
CA ARG A 479 20.51 0.29 41.26
C ARG A 479 21.27 -0.64 40.32
N HIS A 480 20.63 -1.67 39.77
CA HIS A 480 21.21 -2.41 38.64
C HIS A 480 21.27 -1.52 37.40
N ARG A 481 22.48 -1.11 37.02
CA ARG A 481 22.75 -0.47 35.73
C ARG A 481 22.72 -1.51 34.62
N ILE A 482 22.04 -1.20 33.53
CA ILE A 482 22.20 -1.91 32.25
C ILE A 482 23.54 -1.45 31.64
N SER A 483 24.47 -2.38 31.45
CA SER A 483 25.77 -2.10 30.81
C SER A 483 25.70 -2.41 29.31
N THR A 484 25.23 -1.47 28.51
CA THR A 484 25.33 -1.55 27.04
C THR A 484 26.78 -1.31 26.60
N VAL A 485 27.47 -2.36 26.15
CA VAL A 485 28.80 -2.25 25.53
C VAL A 485 28.65 -1.77 24.08
N THR A 486 28.65 -0.46 23.87
CA THR A 486 28.75 0.14 22.52
C THR A 486 30.20 0.57 22.25
N GLY A 487 30.97 -0.31 21.61
CA GLY A 487 32.34 -0.01 21.22
C GLY A 487 32.40 1.08 20.14
N ARG A 488 33.01 2.24 20.46
CA ARG A 488 33.47 3.17 19.42
C ARG A 488 34.69 2.56 18.72
N LYS A 489 34.77 2.69 17.40
CA LYS A 489 36.01 2.50 16.64
C LYS A 489 36.09 3.55 15.54
N ASP A 490 37.28 4.11 15.37
CA ASP A 490 37.46 5.42 14.74
C ASP A 490 37.56 5.43 13.21
N LYS A 491 37.37 6.64 12.68
CA LYS A 491 37.67 7.06 11.31
C LYS A 491 39.10 6.67 10.89
N ARG A 492 39.22 6.02 9.73
CA ARG A 492 40.32 6.12 8.76
C ARG A 492 39.65 6.06 7.39
N SER A 493 39.75 7.08 6.54
CA SER A 493 40.91 7.37 5.68
C SER A 493 41.21 6.26 4.67
N CYS A 494 40.36 6.17 3.65
CA CYS A 494 40.73 6.19 2.23
C CYS A 494 39.63 6.94 1.47
#